data_AF-A0A9D9IPF4-F1
#
_entry.id   AF-A0A9D9IPF4-F1
#
_cell.length_a   1.000
_cell.length_b   1.000
_cell.length_c   1.000
_cell.angle_alpha   90.00
_cell.angle_beta   90.00
_cell.angle_gamma   90.00
#
_symmetry.space_group_name_H-M   'P 1'
#
loop_
_entity.id
_entity.type
_entity.pdbx_description
1 polymer ?
#
loop_
_entity_poly.entity_id
_entity_poly.type
_entity_poly.pdbx_seq_one_letter_code
_entity_poly.pdbx_strand_id
1 'polypeptide(L)'
;MALSGGYRKFLYSGLFVMPEVSLYWQEYEYEDAPPGGSLATHSLNRFGIGADALLGVRIAVSGKVGIDLMVGPYIGWSFANNRSDYFYGDYDNFEVRGRFGIGMTVLNKIYVNVFYDAAKTKFTDNGRNRGNIMSVGIGYSF
;
A
#
# COMPACT_ATOMS: atom_id res chain seq x y z
N MET A 1 6.78 -2.67 1.93
CA MET A 1 6.59 -4.03 1.40
C MET A 1 5.32 -4.65 1.97
N ALA A 2 4.58 -5.45 1.20
CA ALA A 2 3.40 -6.16 1.67
C ALA A 2 3.42 -7.65 1.30
N LEU A 3 2.87 -8.48 2.19
CA LEU A 3 2.56 -9.89 1.97
C LEU A 3 1.04 -10.03 1.99
N SER A 4 0.45 -10.39 0.86
CA SER A 4 -1.00 -10.40 0.68
C SER A 4 -1.55 -11.82 0.47
N GLY A 5 -2.75 -12.07 0.98
CA GLY A 5 -3.52 -13.27 0.72
C GLY A 5 -4.97 -12.89 0.46
N GLY A 6 -5.56 -13.42 -0.60
CA GLY A 6 -6.88 -13.01 -1.03
C GLY A 6 -7.57 -14.02 -1.95
N TYR A 7 -8.74 -13.63 -2.43
CA TYR A 7 -9.48 -14.43 -3.40
C TYR A 7 -9.74 -13.60 -4.65
N ARG A 8 -9.37 -14.10 -5.82
CA ARG A 8 -9.63 -13.43 -7.09
C ARG A 8 -10.76 -14.12 -7.85
N LYS A 9 -11.85 -13.39 -8.06
CA LYS A 9 -13.00 -13.85 -8.85
C LYS A 9 -13.07 -13.14 -10.18
N PHE A 10 -12.92 -13.88 -11.27
CA PHE A 10 -13.18 -13.36 -12.61
C PHE A 10 -14.69 -13.27 -12.86
N LEU A 11 -15.10 -12.12 -13.40
CA LEU A 11 -16.48 -11.82 -13.74
C LEU A 11 -16.70 -12.02 -15.24
N TYR A 12 -16.14 -11.13 -16.07
CA TYR A 12 -16.32 -11.18 -17.52
C TYR A 12 -15.11 -10.56 -18.24
N SER A 13 -14.63 -11.22 -19.30
CA SER A 13 -13.59 -10.69 -20.20
C SER A 13 -12.34 -10.14 -19.48
N GLY A 14 -11.83 -10.87 -18.50
CA GLY A 14 -10.66 -10.45 -17.72
C GLY A 14 -10.95 -9.48 -16.57
N LEU A 15 -12.17 -8.93 -16.45
CA LEU A 15 -12.61 -8.18 -15.27
C LEU A 15 -12.65 -9.11 -14.05
N PHE A 16 -12.10 -8.68 -12.92
CA PHE A 16 -12.10 -9.44 -11.68
C PHE A 16 -12.32 -8.54 -10.46
N VAL A 17 -12.82 -9.16 -9.39
CA VAL A 17 -12.80 -8.60 -8.03
C VAL A 17 -11.83 -9.39 -7.16
N MET A 18 -11.18 -8.71 -6.23
CA MET A 18 -10.10 -9.27 -5.43
C MET A 18 -10.11 -8.64 -4.03
N PRO A 19 -10.90 -9.18 -3.09
CA PRO A 19 -10.71 -8.91 -1.67
C PRO A 19 -9.42 -9.54 -1.16
N GLU A 20 -8.61 -8.76 -0.45
CA GLU A 20 -7.33 -9.20 0.11
C GLU A 20 -7.13 -8.75 1.55
N VAL A 21 -6.32 -9.52 2.28
CA VAL A 21 -5.72 -9.12 3.55
C VAL A 21 -4.21 -9.14 3.39
N SER A 22 -3.53 -8.17 3.98
CA SER A 22 -2.09 -7.99 3.87
C SER A 22 -1.44 -7.73 5.22
N LEU A 23 -0.26 -8.30 5.40
CA LEU A 23 0.72 -7.84 6.39
C LEU A 23 1.67 -6.90 5.67
N TYR A 24 1.94 -5.75 6.25
CA TYR A 24 2.79 -4.75 5.60
C TYR A 24 3.83 -4.15 6.53
N TRP A 25 4.93 -3.77 5.91
CA TRP A 25 5.95 -2.88 6.46
C TRP A 25 6.02 -1.62 5.62
N GLN A 26 5.98 -0.46 6.25
CA GLN A 26 6.10 0.85 5.62
C GLN A 26 7.23 1.63 6.26
N GLU A 27 8.05 2.25 5.42
CA GLU A 27 9.10 3.17 5.82
C GLU A 27 8.71 4.55 5.32
N TYR A 28 8.79 5.55 6.19
CA TYR A 28 8.56 6.94 5.88
C TYR A 28 9.87 7.68 6.10
N GLU A 29 10.33 8.37 5.07
CA GLU A 29 11.46 9.29 5.16
C GLU A 29 10.94 10.71 4.98
N TYR A 30 11.38 11.59 5.86
CA TYR A 30 11.11 13.00 5.81
C TYR A 30 12.45 13.73 5.86
N GLU A 31 12.71 14.57 4.87
CA GLU A 31 13.87 15.44 4.84
C GLU A 31 13.44 16.85 5.22
N ASP A 32 14.09 17.41 6.23
CA ASP A 32 13.94 18.81 6.61
C ASP A 32 15.27 19.54 6.44
N ALA A 33 15.20 20.79 5.97
CA ALA A 33 16.33 21.69 5.84
C ALA A 33 16.02 22.94 6.67
N PRO A 34 16.32 22.93 7.98
CA PRO A 34 16.09 24.11 8.80
C PRO A 34 16.91 25.31 8.27
N PRO A 35 16.40 26.56 8.39
CA PRO A 35 17.09 27.74 7.87
C PRO A 35 18.51 27.85 8.46
N GLY A 36 19.53 27.74 7.59
CA GLY A 36 20.94 27.80 7.99
C GLY A 36 21.53 26.49 8.55
N GLY A 37 20.81 25.38 8.49
CA GLY A 37 21.27 24.05 8.94
C GLY A 37 21.60 23.09 7.80
N SER A 38 22.17 21.93 8.17
CA SER A 38 22.33 20.79 7.26
C SER A 38 21.01 20.04 7.08
N LEU A 39 20.81 19.45 5.89
CA LEU A 39 19.69 18.54 5.61
C LEU A 39 19.68 17.41 6.66
N ALA A 40 18.56 17.24 7.35
CA ALA A 40 18.34 16.17 8.31
C ALA A 40 17.28 15.21 7.76
N THR A 41 17.64 13.93 7.66
CA THR A 41 16.72 12.86 7.26
C THR A 41 16.16 12.18 8.50
N HIS A 42 14.84 12.13 8.59
CA HIS A 42 14.10 11.48 9.67
C HIS A 42 13.37 10.27 9.11
N SER A 43 13.54 9.10 9.76
CA SER A 43 12.85 7.87 9.37
C SER A 43 11.88 7.35 10.43
N LEU A 44 10.73 6.87 9.97
CA LEU A 44 9.71 6.19 10.76
C LEU A 44 9.35 4.87 10.10
N ASN A 45 9.35 3.80 10.88
CA ASN A 45 8.91 2.49 10.42
C ASN A 45 7.56 2.12 11.00
N ARG A 46 6.74 1.45 10.20
CA ARG A 46 5.43 0.96 10.62
C ARG A 46 5.23 -0.47 10.17
N PHE A 47 4.72 -1.29 11.07
CA PHE A 47 4.25 -2.63 10.77
C PHE A 47 2.75 -2.72 11.03
N GLY A 48 2.01 -3.34 10.12
CA GLY A 48 0.56 -3.39 10.23
C GLY A 48 -0.12 -4.49 9.44
N ILE A 49 -1.43 -4.51 9.63
CA ILE A 49 -2.39 -5.33 8.89
C ILE A 49 -3.27 -4.42 8.06
N GLY A 50 -3.66 -4.85 6.87
CA GLY A 50 -4.64 -4.12 6.07
C GLY A 50 -5.49 -5.03 5.22
N ALA A 51 -6.58 -4.48 4.73
CA ALA A 51 -7.49 -5.14 3.83
C ALA A 51 -7.86 -4.22 2.67
N ASP A 52 -8.00 -4.79 1.48
CA ASP A 52 -8.49 -4.08 0.31
C ASP A 52 -9.55 -4.87 -0.44
N ALA A 53 -10.33 -4.14 -1.23
CA ALA A 53 -11.36 -4.68 -2.11
C ALA A 53 -11.10 -4.13 -3.51
N LEU A 54 -10.29 -4.85 -4.29
CA LEU A 54 -9.84 -4.38 -5.59
C LEU A 54 -10.81 -4.82 -6.69
N LEU A 55 -11.08 -3.91 -7.61
CA LEU A 55 -11.61 -4.19 -8.93
C LEU A 55 -10.45 -4.09 -9.92
N GLY A 56 -10.33 -5.04 -10.83
CA GLY A 56 -9.26 -5.01 -11.81
C GLY A 56 -9.59 -5.65 -13.14
N VAL A 57 -8.73 -5.40 -14.11
CA VAL A 57 -8.78 -6.00 -15.44
C VAL A 57 -7.46 -6.72 -15.68
N ARG A 58 -7.57 -7.98 -16.12
CA ARG A 58 -6.43 -8.79 -16.55
C ARG A 58 -6.24 -8.73 -18.05
N ILE A 59 -5.03 -8.37 -18.46
CA ILE A 59 -4.51 -8.55 -19.81
C ILE A 59 -3.72 -9.86 -19.83
N ALA A 60 -4.23 -10.87 -20.52
CA ALA A 60 -3.54 -12.15 -20.66
C ALA A 60 -2.29 -11.99 -21.53
N VAL A 61 -1.14 -12.40 -21.01
CA VAL A 61 0.13 -12.45 -21.76
C VAL A 61 0.38 -13.85 -22.30
N SER A 62 0.12 -14.86 -21.46
CA SER A 62 0.20 -16.28 -21.79
C SER A 62 -0.76 -17.04 -20.86
N GLY A 63 -1.16 -18.27 -21.17
CA GLY A 63 -2.34 -18.91 -20.57
C GLY A 63 -2.45 -18.88 -19.03
N LYS A 64 -1.32 -18.80 -18.31
CA LYS A 64 -1.28 -18.69 -16.84
C LYS A 64 -0.56 -17.44 -16.31
N VAL A 65 -0.21 -16.51 -17.19
CA VAL A 65 0.51 -15.27 -16.87
C VAL A 65 -0.29 -14.07 -17.40
N GLY A 66 -0.56 -13.11 -16.54
CA GLY A 66 -1.32 -11.91 -16.91
C GLY A 66 -0.79 -10.67 -16.20
N ILE A 67 -0.99 -9.53 -16.85
CA ILE A 67 -0.81 -8.21 -16.25
C ILE A 67 -2.16 -7.77 -15.72
N ASP A 68 -2.18 -7.34 -14.46
CA ASP A 68 -3.37 -6.90 -13.75
C ASP A 68 -3.31 -5.40 -13.52
N LEU A 69 -4.35 -4.68 -13.93
CA LEU A 69 -4.58 -3.29 -13.57
C LEU A 69 -5.69 -3.26 -12.53
N MET A 70 -5.46 -2.60 -11.39
CA MET A 70 -6.33 -2.71 -10.21
C MET A 70 -6.61 -1.35 -9.60
N VAL A 71 -7.79 -1.19 -9.03
CA VAL A 71 -8.17 -0.03 -8.23
C VAL A 71 -9.15 -0.43 -7.14
N GLY A 72 -9.06 0.17 -5.97
CA GLY A 72 -10.03 -0.06 -4.90
C GLY A 72 -9.69 0.68 -3.62
N PRO A 73 -10.59 0.65 -2.63
CA PRO A 73 -10.28 1.11 -1.30
C PRO A 73 -9.31 0.16 -0.59
N TYR A 74 -8.49 0.73 0.27
CA TYR A 74 -7.67 0.01 1.24
C TYR A 74 -7.91 0.60 2.63
N ILE A 75 -8.04 -0.27 3.62
CA ILE A 75 -8.07 0.09 5.04
C ILE A 75 -6.92 -0.61 5.74
N GLY A 76 -6.27 0.07 6.67
CA GLY A 76 -5.11 -0.46 7.36
C GLY A 76 -5.08 -0.06 8.82
N TRP A 77 -4.37 -0.86 9.60
CA TRP A 77 -3.99 -0.50 10.94
C TRP A 77 -2.55 -0.91 11.19
N SER A 78 -1.73 0.02 11.67
CA SER A 78 -0.31 -0.20 11.95
C SER A 78 0.15 0.45 13.23
N PHE A 79 1.17 -0.16 13.82
CA PHE A 79 1.93 0.43 14.91
C PHE A 79 3.13 1.18 14.37
N ALA A 80 3.38 2.37 14.91
CA ALA A 80 4.61 3.11 14.69
C ALA A 80 5.73 2.56 15.57
N ASN A 81 6.89 2.30 14.96
CA ASN A 81 8.14 2.05 15.66
C ASN A 81 9.14 3.15 15.26
N ASN A 82 9.37 4.08 16.18
CA ASN A 82 10.18 5.26 15.94
C ASN A 82 11.66 4.88 15.84
N ARG A 83 12.31 5.23 14.72
CA ARG A 83 13.76 5.13 14.55
C ARG A 83 14.50 6.44 14.83
N SER A 84 13.78 7.56 14.93
CA SER A 84 14.34 8.90 15.13
C SER A 84 13.54 9.68 16.17
N ASP A 85 14.23 10.44 17.02
CA ASP A 85 13.65 11.27 18.09
C ASP A 85 12.71 12.37 17.58
N TYR A 86 12.77 12.68 16.27
CA TYR A 86 11.90 13.66 15.61
C TYR A 86 10.44 13.20 15.50
N PHE A 87 10.21 11.90 15.61
CA PHE A 87 8.91 11.27 15.60
C PHE A 87 8.31 11.18 17.02
N TYR A 88 8.17 12.32 17.72
CA TYR A 88 7.48 12.37 19.02
C TYR A 88 5.98 12.70 18.86
N GLY A 89 5.08 11.84 19.38
CA GLY A 89 3.64 12.08 19.43
C GLY A 89 2.76 10.85 19.15
N ASP A 90 1.44 11.02 19.33
CA ASP A 90 0.44 10.02 18.96
C ASP A 90 0.27 9.97 17.43
N TYR A 91 0.51 8.80 16.84
CA TYR A 91 0.27 8.55 15.43
C TYR A 91 -1.12 7.97 15.20
N ASP A 92 -1.79 8.43 14.15
CA ASP A 92 -3.01 7.76 13.70
C ASP A 92 -2.64 6.36 13.18
N ASN A 93 -2.93 5.36 14.00
CA ASN A 93 -2.66 3.96 13.68
C ASN A 93 -3.59 3.43 12.59
N PHE A 94 -4.73 4.08 12.36
CA PHE A 94 -5.67 3.72 11.33
C PHE A 94 -5.41 4.48 10.02
N GLU A 95 -5.80 3.89 8.90
CA GLU A 95 -5.64 4.50 7.58
C GLU A 95 -6.69 4.04 6.58
N VAL A 96 -7.10 4.98 5.73
CA VAL A 96 -7.99 4.73 4.59
C VAL A 96 -7.36 5.34 3.35
N ARG A 97 -7.25 4.55 2.29
CA ARG A 97 -6.51 4.91 1.07
C ARG A 97 -7.31 4.52 -0.16
N GLY A 98 -7.22 5.34 -1.21
CA GLY A 98 -7.56 4.93 -2.57
C GLY A 98 -6.33 4.30 -3.20
N ARG A 99 -6.40 3.00 -3.53
CA ARG A 99 -5.29 2.21 -4.05
C ARG A 99 -5.43 2.03 -5.55
N PHE A 100 -4.35 2.27 -6.28
CA PHE A 100 -4.22 2.05 -7.72
C PHE A 100 -3.02 1.15 -7.96
N GLY A 101 -3.20 0.06 -8.70
CA GLY A 101 -2.20 -0.98 -8.82
C GLY A 101 -1.93 -1.44 -10.24
N ILE A 102 -0.69 -1.81 -10.48
CA ILE A 102 -0.31 -2.67 -11.59
C ILE A 102 0.42 -3.88 -11.03
N GLY A 103 0.15 -5.05 -11.58
CA GLY A 103 0.77 -6.28 -11.11
C GLY A 103 0.93 -7.31 -12.20
N MET A 104 1.72 -8.33 -11.88
CA MET A 104 1.87 -9.51 -12.70
C MET A 104 1.44 -10.71 -11.89
N THR A 105 0.52 -11.50 -12.45
CA THR A 105 0.12 -12.78 -11.88
C THR A 105 0.73 -13.92 -12.67
N VAL A 106 1.23 -14.92 -11.95
CA VAL A 106 1.80 -16.17 -12.45
C VAL A 106 1.00 -17.35 -11.87
N LEU A 107 0.71 -18.34 -12.72
CA LEU A 107 -0.12 -19.50 -12.38
C LEU A 107 -1.54 -19.16 -11.91
N ASN A 108 -2.04 -17.97 -12.24
CA ASN A 108 -3.29 -17.41 -11.72
C ASN A 108 -3.39 -17.31 -10.19
N LYS A 109 -2.28 -17.54 -9.47
CA LYS A 109 -2.26 -17.70 -8.02
C LYS A 109 -1.28 -16.74 -7.36
N ILE A 110 -0.02 -16.79 -7.76
CA ILE A 110 1.04 -15.96 -7.19
C ILE A 110 1.07 -14.65 -7.96
N TYR A 111 1.12 -13.52 -7.27
CA TYR A 111 1.20 -12.23 -7.93
C TYR A 111 2.18 -11.30 -7.24
N VAL A 112 2.75 -10.40 -8.03
CA VAL A 112 3.57 -9.29 -7.57
C VAL A 112 2.89 -8.01 -8.04
N ASN A 113 2.56 -7.14 -7.08
CA ASN A 113 1.84 -5.90 -7.35
C ASN A 113 2.65 -4.71 -6.87
N VAL A 114 2.55 -3.62 -7.62
CA VAL A 114 2.98 -2.28 -7.23
C VAL A 114 1.73 -1.42 -7.11
N PHE A 115 1.55 -0.80 -5.96
CA PHE A 115 0.44 0.07 -5.68
C PHE A 115 0.90 1.50 -5.41
N TYR A 116 0.15 2.43 -5.95
CA TYR A 116 0.14 3.83 -5.58
C TYR A 116 -1.12 4.11 -4.76
N ASP A 117 -0.93 4.48 -3.50
CA ASP A 117 -2.00 4.79 -2.57
C ASP A 117 -2.16 6.31 -2.47
N ALA A 118 -3.29 6.81 -2.95
CA ALA A 118 -3.76 8.16 -2.67
C ALA A 118 -4.43 8.18 -1.29
N ALA A 119 -3.72 8.66 -0.28
CA ALA A 119 -4.25 8.83 1.06
C ALA A 119 -5.10 10.11 1.14
N LYS A 120 -6.34 10.01 1.65
CA LYS A 120 -7.26 11.17 1.74
C LYS A 120 -7.17 11.91 3.06
N THR A 121 -6.64 11.31 4.12
CA THR A 121 -6.81 11.87 5.47
C THR A 121 -5.72 12.87 5.85
N LYS A 122 -6.09 14.14 5.65
CA LYS A 122 -5.73 15.26 6.51
C LYS A 122 -6.54 15.13 7.82
N PHE A 123 -5.88 14.85 8.93
CA PHE A 123 -6.44 15.14 10.26
C PHE A 123 -5.54 16.19 10.93
N THR A 124 -6.05 17.41 11.02
CA THR A 124 -5.51 18.59 11.71
C THR A 124 -5.49 18.36 13.23
N ASP A 125 -4.48 18.82 13.98
CA ASP A 125 -4.24 20.25 14.23
C ASP A 125 -2.92 20.86 13.72
N ASN A 126 -1.93 20.08 13.25
CA ASN A 126 -0.57 20.61 13.00
C ASN A 126 0.00 20.38 11.59
N GLY A 127 -0.86 20.30 10.57
CA GLY A 127 -0.42 20.41 9.16
C GLY A 127 0.46 19.27 8.63
N ARG A 128 0.61 18.14 9.34
CA ARG A 128 1.38 17.00 8.86
C ARG A 128 0.52 16.15 7.91
N ASN A 129 0.66 16.41 6.61
CA ASN A 129 0.03 15.61 5.56
C ASN A 129 0.77 14.27 5.43
N ARG A 130 0.04 13.15 5.52
CA ARG A 130 0.56 11.87 5.00
C ARG A 130 0.65 11.99 3.47
N GLY A 131 1.86 11.85 2.94
CA GLY A 131 2.10 11.82 1.50
C GLY A 131 1.51 10.58 0.84
N ASN A 132 1.51 10.57 -0.49
CA ASN A 132 1.15 9.39 -1.27
C ASN A 132 2.14 8.25 -0.97
N ILE A 133 1.65 7.02 -0.94
CA ILE A 133 2.46 5.86 -0.56
C ILE A 133 2.62 4.95 -1.76
N MET A 134 3.87 4.63 -2.07
CA MET A 134 4.18 3.57 -3.02
C MET A 134 4.44 2.28 -2.24
N SER A 135 3.78 1.20 -2.64
CA SER A 135 3.98 -0.11 -2.02
C SER A 135 4.22 -1.18 -3.06
N VAL A 136 5.12 -2.11 -2.73
CA VAL A 136 5.35 -3.32 -3.51
C VAL A 136 4.96 -4.50 -2.64
N GLY A 137 4.20 -5.42 -3.20
CA GLY A 137 3.71 -6.59 -2.48
C GLY A 137 3.78 -7.86 -3.31
N ILE A 138 3.91 -8.97 -2.60
CA ILE A 138 3.79 -10.33 -3.15
C ILE A 138 2.60 -10.96 -2.47
N GLY A 139 1.80 -11.73 -3.20
CA GLY A 139 0.71 -12.44 -2.59
C GLY A 139 0.23 -13.67 -3.33
N TYR A 140 -0.77 -14.30 -2.72
CA TYR A 140 -1.36 -15.54 -3.17
C TYR A 140 -2.88 -15.43 -3.21
N SER A 141 -3.46 -15.78 -4.36
CA SER A 141 -4.90 -15.95 -4.55
C SER A 141 -5.27 -17.42 -4.41
N PHE A 142 -6.25 -17.71 -3.55
CA PHE A 142 -6.87 -19.02 -3.42
C PHE A 142 -7.84 -19.32 -4.56
#